data_AF-A0AAJ2I0M1-F1
#
_entry.id   AF-A0AAJ2I0M1-F1
#
_cell.length_a   1.000
_cell.length_b   1.000
_cell.length_c   1.000
_cell.angle_alpha   90.00
_cell.angle_beta   90.00
_cell.angle_gamma   90.00
#
_symmetry.space_group_name_H-M   'P 1'
#
loop_
_entity.id
_entity.type
_entity.pdbx_description
1 polymer ?
#
loop_
_entity_poly.entity_id
_entity_poly.type
_entity_poly.pdbx_seq_one_letter_code
_entity_poly.pdbx_strand_id
1 'polypeptide(L)'
;MTSDEVHERRRTRAVGAGDHRDEGSGAVHGLTLAVMLCFVLVVVLLVGQAAILTHRAAKAADLAALAAADVARGLSPGVPCDVAARVAADNGAQLSECAVVAPENTIVNVTAVIELPQPLASLGPATGVSRAGPPPGEP
;
A
#
# COMPACT_ATOMS: atom_id res chain seq x y z
N MET A 1 31.01 -10.94 51.25
CA MET A 1 31.37 -10.93 49.82
C MET A 1 31.14 -12.34 49.30
N THR A 2 30.15 -12.50 48.40
CA THR A 2 29.82 -13.65 47.54
C THR A 2 29.34 -14.98 48.18
N SER A 3 28.05 -15.07 48.51
CA SER A 3 27.32 -16.36 48.54
C SER A 3 25.95 -16.32 47.85
N ASP A 4 25.37 -15.13 47.60
CA ASP A 4 24.08 -15.00 46.88
C ASP A 4 24.18 -15.24 45.36
N GLU A 5 25.28 -14.88 44.70
CA GLU A 5 25.42 -15.01 43.24
C GLU A 5 25.48 -16.46 42.72
N VAL A 6 25.81 -17.43 43.58
CA VAL A 6 25.93 -18.84 43.18
C VAL A 6 24.54 -19.49 43.04
N HIS A 7 23.52 -18.98 43.74
CA HIS A 7 22.17 -19.52 43.70
C HIS A 7 21.37 -19.07 42.46
N GLU A 8 21.67 -17.87 41.93
CA GLU A 8 21.02 -17.31 40.74
C GLU A 8 21.41 -18.06 39.45
N ARG A 9 22.68 -18.48 39.33
CA ARG A 9 23.20 -19.17 38.11
C ARG A 9 22.72 -20.61 37.94
N ARG A 10 22.14 -21.26 38.95
CA ARG A 10 21.64 -22.64 38.84
C ARG A 10 20.23 -22.74 38.27
N ARG A 11 19.46 -21.64 38.22
CA ARG A 11 18.11 -21.62 37.63
C ARG A 11 18.11 -21.48 36.11
N THR A 12 19.21 -21.06 35.50
CA THR A 12 19.32 -20.91 34.04
C THR A 12 19.74 -22.19 33.30
N ARG A 13 19.94 -23.31 34.02
CA ARG A 13 20.37 -24.60 33.44
C ARG A 13 19.30 -25.68 33.39
N ALA A 14 18.03 -25.30 33.50
CA ALA A 14 16.89 -26.19 33.34
C ALA A 14 15.99 -25.77 32.16
N VAL A 15 16.58 -25.20 31.10
CA VAL A 15 16.00 -25.35 29.76
C VAL A 15 16.23 -26.82 29.40
N GLY A 16 15.20 -27.63 29.64
CA GLY A 16 15.25 -29.08 29.54
C GLY A 16 15.90 -29.54 28.24
N ALA A 17 17.02 -30.24 28.38
CA ALA A 17 17.49 -31.15 27.36
C ALA A 17 16.44 -32.27 27.23
N GLY A 18 15.83 -32.35 26.04
CA GLY A 18 14.80 -33.32 25.70
C GLY A 18 15.28 -34.77 25.84
N ASP A 19 14.35 -35.60 26.28
CA ASP A 19 14.46 -37.05 26.39
C ASP A 19 13.82 -37.67 25.13
N HIS A 20 14.67 -38.04 24.17
CA HIS A 20 14.25 -38.50 22.84
C HIS A 20 13.65 -39.91 22.89
N ARG A 21 12.32 -40.06 22.98
CA ARG A 21 11.60 -41.20 22.35
C ARG A 21 10.28 -40.90 21.61
N ASP A 22 9.73 -39.68 21.72
CA ASP A 22 8.61 -39.19 20.86
C ASP A 22 8.94 -37.86 20.14
N GLU A 23 10.21 -37.47 20.14
CA GLU A 23 10.65 -36.09 19.88
C GLU A 23 10.88 -35.74 18.40
N GLY A 24 10.68 -36.70 17.49
CA GLY A 24 10.78 -36.46 16.04
C GLY A 24 9.49 -35.91 15.43
N SER A 25 8.32 -36.37 15.86
CA SER A 25 7.04 -36.00 15.23
C SER A 25 6.46 -34.69 15.76
N GLY A 26 6.47 -34.48 17.08
CA GLY A 26 5.91 -33.26 17.68
C GLY A 26 6.68 -31.99 17.28
N ALA A 27 8.00 -32.05 17.26
CA ALA A 27 8.85 -30.92 16.88
C ALA A 27 8.74 -30.57 15.39
N VAL A 28 8.65 -31.56 14.49
CA VAL A 28 8.48 -31.28 13.05
C VAL A 28 7.09 -30.72 12.75
N HIS A 29 6.04 -31.18 13.44
CA HIS A 29 4.70 -30.63 13.27
C HIS A 29 4.62 -29.20 13.81
N GLY A 30 5.21 -28.94 14.99
CA GLY A 30 5.30 -27.60 15.55
C GLY A 30 6.05 -26.63 14.65
N LEU A 31 7.21 -27.03 14.12
CA LEU A 31 7.98 -26.23 13.17
C LEU A 31 7.21 -25.98 11.88
N THR A 32 6.53 -27.00 11.35
CA THR A 32 5.74 -26.89 10.12
C THR A 32 4.60 -25.87 10.30
N LEU A 33 3.87 -25.93 11.42
CA LEU A 33 2.80 -24.96 11.71
C LEU A 33 3.35 -23.55 11.90
N ALA A 34 4.48 -23.39 12.58
CA ALA A 34 5.12 -22.10 12.77
C ALA A 34 5.55 -21.48 11.43
N VAL A 35 6.22 -22.25 10.58
CA VAL A 35 6.63 -21.82 9.23
C VAL A 35 5.40 -21.47 8.38
N MET A 36 4.35 -22.31 8.41
CA MET A 36 3.10 -22.04 7.68
C MET A 36 2.45 -20.74 8.14
N LEU A 37 2.39 -20.50 9.46
CA LEU A 37 1.81 -19.26 10.00
C LEU A 37 2.65 -18.04 9.61
N CYS A 38 3.98 -18.12 9.73
CA CYS A 38 4.87 -17.06 9.28
C CYS A 38 4.69 -16.78 7.78
N PHE A 39 4.57 -17.83 6.96
CA PHE A 39 4.32 -17.70 5.54
C PHE A 39 3.00 -16.98 5.25
N VAL A 40 1.89 -17.39 5.89
CA VAL A 40 0.58 -16.73 5.76
C VAL A 40 0.65 -15.25 6.17
N LEU A 41 1.32 -14.94 7.28
CA LEU A 41 1.51 -13.56 7.74
C LEU A 41 2.26 -12.71 6.70
N VAL A 42 3.34 -13.24 6.13
CA VAL A 42 4.10 -12.54 5.08
C VAL A 42 3.22 -12.31 3.85
N VAL A 43 2.43 -13.30 3.41
CA VAL A 43 1.50 -13.15 2.29
C VAL A 43 0.46 -12.05 2.57
N VAL A 44 -0.16 -12.07 3.76
CA VAL A 44 -1.15 -11.05 4.16
C VAL A 44 -0.52 -9.65 4.16
N LEU A 45 0.70 -9.51 4.66
CA LEU A 45 1.41 -8.22 4.66
C LEU A 45 1.68 -7.74 3.24
N LEU A 46 2.16 -8.61 2.34
CA LEU A 46 2.42 -8.27 0.94
C LEU A 46 1.13 -7.82 0.22
N VAL A 47 0.04 -8.57 0.38
CA VAL A 47 -1.27 -8.21 -0.19
C VAL A 47 -1.77 -6.88 0.40
N GLY A 48 -1.60 -6.67 1.71
CA GLY A 48 -1.96 -5.43 2.37
C GLY A 48 -1.19 -4.22 1.81
N GLN A 49 0.11 -4.35 1.56
CA GLN A 49 0.90 -3.28 0.93
C GLN A 49 0.41 -2.97 -0.49
N ALA A 50 0.12 -4.00 -1.30
CA ALA A 50 -0.43 -3.82 -2.63
C ALA A 50 -1.75 -3.04 -2.59
N ALA A 51 -2.69 -3.46 -1.73
CA ALA A 51 -3.99 -2.82 -1.59
C ALA A 51 -3.86 -1.35 -1.16
N ILE A 52 -2.99 -1.03 -0.20
CA ILE A 52 -2.75 0.33 0.26
C ILE A 52 -2.24 1.22 -0.89
N LEU A 53 -1.34 0.72 -1.72
CA LEU A 53 -0.77 1.49 -2.84
C LEU A 53 -1.82 1.73 -3.94
N THR A 54 -2.65 0.73 -4.25
CA THR A 54 -3.80 0.90 -5.16
C THR A 54 -4.78 1.96 -4.64
N HIS A 55 -5.13 1.90 -3.35
CA HIS A 55 -6.00 2.91 -2.76
C HIS A 55 -5.38 4.30 -2.77
N ARG A 56 -4.06 4.42 -2.54
CA ARG A 56 -3.36 5.71 -2.66
C ARG A 56 -3.38 6.24 -4.09
N ALA A 57 -3.18 5.39 -5.09
CA ALA A 57 -3.24 5.80 -6.50
C ALA A 57 -4.63 6.33 -6.86
N ALA A 58 -5.70 5.65 -6.42
CA ALA A 58 -7.08 6.10 -6.62
C ALA A 58 -7.35 7.45 -5.91
N LYS A 59 -6.90 7.60 -4.66
CA LYS A 59 -7.07 8.86 -3.91
C LYS A 59 -6.30 10.02 -4.52
N ALA A 60 -5.08 9.78 -5.02
CA ALA A 60 -4.31 10.79 -5.74
C ALA A 60 -5.02 11.22 -7.03
N ALA A 61 -5.58 10.25 -7.79
CA ALA A 61 -6.35 10.54 -8.99
C ALA A 61 -7.60 11.38 -8.69
N ASP A 62 -8.34 11.06 -7.62
CA ASP A 62 -9.53 11.83 -7.20
C ASP A 62 -9.20 13.29 -6.87
N LEU A 63 -8.15 13.53 -6.07
CA LEU A 63 -7.73 14.88 -5.70
C LEU A 63 -7.22 15.67 -6.90
N ALA A 64 -6.45 15.04 -7.77
CA ALA A 64 -5.95 15.66 -8.99
C ALA A 64 -7.11 16.00 -9.96
N ALA A 65 -8.09 15.12 -10.12
CA ALA A 65 -9.27 15.35 -10.94
C ALA A 65 -10.12 16.51 -10.41
N LEU A 66 -10.37 16.57 -9.10
CA LEU A 66 -11.12 17.66 -8.46
C LEU A 66 -10.38 19.00 -8.60
N ALA A 67 -9.07 19.04 -8.34
CA ALA A 67 -8.27 20.25 -8.49
C ALA A 67 -8.26 20.75 -9.94
N ALA A 68 -8.17 19.84 -10.91
CA ALA A 68 -8.26 20.18 -12.33
C ALA A 68 -9.65 20.72 -12.71
N ALA A 69 -10.72 20.12 -12.17
CA ALA A 69 -12.08 20.59 -12.38
C ALA A 69 -12.31 21.98 -11.75
N ASP A 70 -11.72 22.28 -10.59
CA ASP A 70 -11.80 23.61 -9.98
C ASP A 70 -11.13 24.69 -10.85
N VAL A 71 -9.97 24.37 -11.42
CA VAL A 71 -9.28 25.27 -12.37
C VAL A 71 -10.09 25.44 -13.64
N ALA A 72 -10.64 24.34 -14.19
CA ALA A 72 -11.48 24.39 -15.37
C ALA A 72 -12.75 25.24 -15.18
N ARG A 73 -13.33 25.22 -13.98
CA ARG A 73 -14.47 26.07 -13.59
C ARG A 73 -14.08 27.50 -13.24
N GLY A 74 -12.79 27.85 -13.31
CA GLY A 74 -12.28 29.17 -12.93
C GLY A 74 -12.33 29.46 -11.43
N LEU A 75 -12.52 28.45 -10.59
CA LEU A 75 -12.50 28.59 -9.12
C LEU A 75 -11.07 28.71 -8.58
N SER A 76 -10.09 28.27 -9.35
CA SER A 76 -8.67 28.31 -9.00
C SER A 76 -7.83 28.73 -10.21
N PRO A 77 -6.75 29.52 -10.05
CA PRO A 77 -5.92 29.93 -11.17
C PRO A 77 -5.02 28.80 -11.68
N GLY A 78 -4.74 28.81 -12.99
CA GLY A 78 -3.75 27.94 -13.62
C GLY A 78 -4.28 27.19 -14.83
N VAL A 79 -3.51 26.20 -15.27
CA VAL A 79 -3.89 25.25 -16.33
C VAL A 79 -4.35 23.95 -15.66
N PRO A 80 -5.53 23.38 -16.01
CA PRO A 80 -6.10 22.22 -15.32
C PRO A 80 -5.14 21.03 -15.20
N CYS A 81 -4.49 20.64 -16.30
CA CYS A 81 -3.58 19.49 -16.29
C CYS A 81 -2.27 19.75 -15.54
N ASP A 82 -1.76 20.98 -15.52
CA ASP A 82 -0.56 21.31 -14.74
C ASP A 82 -0.85 21.25 -13.24
N VAL A 83 -2.04 21.70 -12.83
CA VAL A 83 -2.49 21.60 -11.44
C VAL A 83 -2.76 20.14 -11.07
N ALA A 84 -3.38 19.36 -11.95
CA ALA A 84 -3.55 17.91 -11.76
C ALA A 84 -2.20 17.21 -11.54
N ALA A 85 -1.19 17.54 -12.35
CA ALA A 85 0.15 16.96 -12.26
C ALA A 85 0.84 17.28 -10.94
N ARG A 86 0.74 18.54 -10.48
CA ARG A 86 1.27 18.96 -9.18
C ARG A 86 0.58 18.22 -8.03
N VAL A 87 -0.75 18.16 -8.03
CA VAL A 87 -1.51 17.47 -6.98
C VAL A 87 -1.24 15.97 -6.98
N ALA A 88 -1.10 15.33 -8.14
CA ALA A 88 -0.71 13.92 -8.22
C ALA A 88 0.69 13.70 -7.61
N ALA A 89 1.67 14.54 -7.98
CA ALA A 89 3.03 14.46 -7.48
C ALA A 89 3.11 14.66 -5.95
N ASP A 90 2.37 15.63 -5.41
CA ASP A 90 2.28 15.89 -3.96
C ASP A 90 1.69 14.69 -3.19
N ASN A 91 0.87 13.87 -3.87
CA ASN A 91 0.31 12.63 -3.31
C ASN A 91 1.15 11.38 -3.61
N GLY A 92 2.38 11.54 -4.13
CA GLY A 92 3.29 10.44 -4.43
C GLY A 92 2.89 9.60 -5.63
N ALA A 93 2.08 10.15 -6.53
CA ALA A 93 1.68 9.51 -7.79
C ALA A 93 2.16 10.33 -8.99
N GLN A 94 2.35 9.67 -10.12
CA GLN A 94 2.67 10.32 -11.39
C GLN A 94 1.42 10.41 -12.25
N LEU A 95 1.18 11.58 -12.84
CA LEU A 95 0.10 11.76 -13.82
C LEU A 95 0.52 11.14 -15.16
N SER A 96 -0.20 10.10 -15.61
CA SER A 96 0.06 9.48 -16.92
C SER A 96 -0.80 10.06 -18.03
N GLU A 97 -2.03 10.48 -17.70
CA GLU A 97 -2.97 11.04 -18.66
C GLU A 97 -3.85 12.10 -18.01
N CYS A 98 -4.06 13.21 -18.73
CA CYS A 98 -5.01 14.24 -18.37
C CYS A 98 -5.74 14.71 -19.63
N ALA A 99 -7.06 14.54 -19.66
CA ALA A 99 -7.90 14.97 -20.76
C ALA A 99 -9.05 15.83 -20.23
N VAL A 100 -9.16 17.05 -20.76
CA VAL A 100 -10.30 17.94 -20.54
C VAL A 100 -11.33 17.67 -21.63
N VAL A 101 -12.48 17.09 -21.27
CA VAL A 101 -13.51 16.66 -22.22
C VAL A 101 -14.53 17.78 -22.44
N ALA A 102 -14.71 18.18 -23.70
CA ALA A 102 -15.70 19.15 -24.19
C ALA A 102 -17.13 18.54 -24.18
N PRO A 103 -18.24 19.32 -24.19
CA PRO A 103 -18.37 20.73 -24.60
C PRO A 103 -18.20 21.77 -23.49
N GLU A 104 -18.21 21.39 -22.22
CA GLU A 104 -18.20 22.36 -21.11
C GLU A 104 -16.79 22.66 -20.57
N ASN A 105 -15.75 21.99 -21.08
CA ASN A 105 -14.38 21.99 -20.53
C ASN A 105 -14.30 21.60 -19.03
N THR A 106 -15.38 21.10 -18.43
CA THR A 106 -15.48 20.85 -16.99
C THR A 106 -15.07 19.43 -16.59
N ILE A 107 -15.01 18.51 -17.56
CA ILE A 107 -14.74 17.10 -17.30
C ILE A 107 -13.24 16.84 -17.41
N VAL A 108 -12.60 16.39 -16.35
CA VAL A 108 -11.18 16.02 -16.36
C VAL A 108 -11.03 14.54 -16.05
N ASN A 109 -10.49 13.77 -17.00
CA ASN A 109 -10.07 12.39 -16.77
C ASN A 109 -8.60 12.40 -16.36
N VAL A 110 -8.29 11.83 -15.19
CA VAL A 110 -6.95 11.78 -14.62
C VAL A 110 -6.58 10.33 -14.33
N THR A 111 -5.43 9.92 -14.86
CA THR A 111 -4.81 8.63 -14.53
C THR A 111 -3.54 8.87 -13.72
N ALA A 112 -3.51 8.37 -12.49
CA ALA A 112 -2.39 8.45 -11.57
C ALA A 112 -1.74 7.07 -11.38
N VAL A 113 -0.42 7.02 -11.32
CA VAL A 113 0.36 5.78 -11.25
C VAL A 113 1.33 5.83 -10.07
N ILE A 114 1.35 4.76 -9.27
CA ILE A 114 2.31 4.56 -8.17
C ILE A 114 3.09 3.29 -8.42
N GLU A 115 4.42 3.37 -8.37
CA GLU A 115 5.28 2.20 -8.49
C GLU A 115 5.24 1.35 -7.21
N LEU A 116 5.05 0.04 -7.35
CA LEU A 116 5.09 -0.89 -6.23
C LEU A 116 6.55 -1.15 -5.81
N PRO A 117 6.85 -1.18 -4.49
CA PRO A 117 8.18 -1.56 -4.01
C PRO A 117 8.48 -3.04 -4.28
N GLN A 118 9.76 -3.39 -4.35
CA GLN A 118 10.19 -4.80 -4.41
C GLN A 118 9.71 -5.55 -3.15
N PRO A 119 9.22 -6.81 -3.26
CA PRO A 119 9.19 -7.69 -4.44
C PRO A 119 7.94 -7.54 -5.33
N LEU A 120 7.01 -6.65 -4.99
CA LEU A 120 5.73 -6.52 -5.70
C LEU A 120 5.82 -5.80 -7.05
N ALA A 121 6.94 -5.16 -7.38
CA ALA A 121 7.12 -4.46 -8.65
C ALA A 121 6.86 -5.34 -9.90
N SER A 122 7.04 -6.66 -9.78
CA SER A 122 6.73 -7.62 -10.85
C SER A 122 5.24 -7.71 -11.19
N LEU A 123 4.35 -7.29 -10.27
CA LEU A 123 2.90 -7.24 -10.50
C LEU A 123 2.46 -6.03 -11.35
N GLY A 124 3.38 -5.12 -11.66
CA GLY A 124 3.09 -3.88 -12.37
C GLY A 124 2.72 -2.73 -11.43
N PRO A 125 2.61 -1.50 -11.94
CA PRO A 125 2.32 -0.33 -11.12
C PRO A 125 0.86 -0.30 -10.68
N ALA A 126 0.59 0.34 -9.53
CA ALA A 126 -0.75 0.62 -9.08
C ALA A 126 -1.32 1.82 -9.85
N THR A 127 -2.42 1.62 -10.57
CA THR A 127 -3.09 2.65 -11.36
C THR A 127 -4.39 3.09 -10.70
N GLY A 128 -4.63 4.40 -10.65
CA GLY A 128 -5.88 5.00 -10.22
C GLY A 128 -6.42 5.90 -11.32
N VAL A 129 -7.69 5.72 -11.69
CA VAL A 129 -8.37 6.55 -12.69
C VAL A 129 -9.53 7.26 -12.01
N SER A 130 -9.65 8.57 -12.21
CA SER A 130 -10.77 9.35 -11.69
C SER A 130 -11.23 10.39 -12.71
N ARG A 131 -12.54 10.64 -12.71
CA ARG A 131 -13.21 11.62 -13.58
C ARG A 131 -14.00 12.59 -12.72
N ALA A 132 -13.63 13.86 -12.78
CA ALA A 132 -14.40 14.94 -12.16
C ALA A 132 -15.12 15.75 -13.25
N GLY A 133 -16.38 16.10 -13.04
CA GLY A 133 -17.19 16.91 -13.96
C GLY A 133 -18.69 16.70 -13.77
N PRO A 134 -19.54 17.61 -14.28
CA PRO A 134 -20.99 17.45 -14.23
C PRO A 134 -21.43 16.14 -14.91
N PRO A 135 -22.54 15.54 -14.46
CA PRO A 135 -23.10 14.38 -15.12
C PRO A 135 -23.39 14.73 -16.59
N PRO A 136 -23.22 13.78 -17.53
CA PRO A 136 -23.60 14.02 -18.91
C PRO A 136 -25.05 14.49 -18.94
N GLY A 137 -25.28 15.68 -19.52
CA GLY A 137 -26.62 16.25 -19.63
C GLY A 137 -27.53 15.27 -20.36
N GLU A 138 -28.66 14.93 -19.75
CA GLU A 138 -29.75 14.26 -20.45
C GLU A 138 -30.25 15.18 -21.58
N PRO A 139 -30.54 14.62 -22.78
CA PRO A 139 -30.98 15.38 -23.95
C PRO A 139 -32.33 16.06 -23.78
#